data_AF-A0A6N9L528-F1
#
_entry.id   AF-A0A6N9L528-F1
#
_cell.length_a   1.000
_cell.length_b   1.000
_cell.length_c   1.000
_cell.angle_alpha   90.00
_cell.angle_beta   90.00
_cell.angle_gamma   90.00
#
_symmetry.space_group_name_H-M   'P 1'
#
loop_
_entity.id
_entity.type
_entity.pdbx_description
1 polymer ?
#
loop_
_entity_poly.entity_id
_entity_poly.type
_entity_poly.pdbx_seq_one_letter_code
_entity_poly.pdbx_strand_id
1 'polypeptide(L)'
;MGKKEKYILVRVTEKERNILKRKAKKVGLTVSDFVRSSLIHSDNLTINVIDTSVLSKTLFELHKHGVNLNQLMKFCNTYGLDAFNESHVIPTLENERTVFLQTKAALLSLEEEARRGNVMVNLELSDDMEEEDS
;
A
#
# COMPACT_ATOMS: atom_id res chain seq x y z
N MET A 1 -27.90 35.66 -1.39
CA MET A 1 -26.51 35.15 -1.37
C MET A 1 -25.57 36.33 -1.14
N GLY A 2 -24.68 36.24 -0.14
CA GLY A 2 -23.66 37.27 0.09
C GLY A 2 -22.64 37.35 -1.04
N LYS A 3 -21.96 38.50 -1.20
CA LYS A 3 -20.87 38.65 -2.17
C LYS A 3 -19.73 37.69 -1.83
N LYS A 4 -19.14 37.05 -2.85
CA LYS A 4 -18.01 36.13 -2.72
C LYS A 4 -16.70 36.93 -2.62
N GLU A 5 -16.39 37.47 -1.45
CA GLU A 5 -15.24 38.38 -1.22
C GLU A 5 -14.01 37.69 -0.61
N LYS A 6 -14.16 36.45 -0.13
CA LYS A 6 -13.09 35.68 0.51
C LYS A 6 -12.43 34.73 -0.49
N TYR A 7 -11.11 34.62 -0.40
CA TYR A 7 -10.29 33.77 -1.26
C TYR A 7 -9.71 32.59 -0.48
N ILE A 8 -9.65 31.42 -1.13
CA ILE A 8 -8.94 30.23 -0.66
C ILE A 8 -7.81 30.00 -1.66
N LEU A 9 -6.56 30.04 -1.18
CA LEU A 9 -5.37 29.80 -1.99
C LEU A 9 -4.96 28.34 -1.84
N VAL A 10 -5.00 27.59 -2.94
CA VAL A 10 -4.53 26.20 -3.00
C VAL A 10 -3.33 26.15 -3.94
N ARG A 11 -2.17 25.72 -3.41
CA ARG A 11 -0.98 25.50 -4.22
C ARG A 11 -1.15 24.19 -4.99
N VAL A 12 -0.93 24.24 -6.28
CA VAL A 12 -1.04 23.10 -7.19
C VAL A 12 0.09 23.17 -8.22
N THR A 13 0.48 22.01 -8.73
CA THR A 13 1.36 21.90 -9.89
C THR A 13 0.62 22.30 -11.18
N GLU A 14 1.36 22.59 -12.26
CA GLU A 14 0.73 22.93 -13.55
C GLU A 14 -0.09 21.77 -14.11
N LYS A 15 0.33 20.52 -13.86
CA LYS A 15 -0.40 19.31 -14.24
C LYS A 15 -1.76 19.25 -13.55
N GLU A 16 -1.80 19.44 -12.23
CA GLU A 16 -3.04 19.44 -11.43
C GLU A 16 -3.96 20.59 -11.85
N ARG A 17 -3.40 21.77 -12.11
CA ARG A 17 -4.14 22.92 -12.63
C ARG A 17 -4.81 22.61 -13.97
N ASN A 18 -4.12 21.92 -14.88
CA ASN A 18 -4.67 21.52 -16.17
C ASN A 18 -5.75 20.45 -16.04
N ILE A 19 -5.62 19.54 -15.08
CA ILE A 19 -6.66 18.56 -14.75
C ILE A 19 -7.93 19.28 -14.26
N LEU A 20 -7.80 20.26 -13.35
CA LEU A 20 -8.94 21.05 -12.87
C LEU A 20 -9.64 21.79 -14.01
N LYS A 21 -8.88 22.44 -14.90
CA LYS A 21 -9.43 23.11 -16.09
C LYS A 21 -10.19 22.15 -16.99
N ARG A 22 -9.62 20.98 -17.28
CA ARG A 22 -10.25 19.95 -18.13
C ARG A 22 -11.55 19.43 -17.51
N LYS A 23 -11.55 19.13 -16.21
CA LYS A 23 -12.74 18.67 -15.47
C LYS A 23 -13.83 19.75 -15.46
N ALA A 24 -13.49 20.99 -15.17
CA ALA A 24 -14.42 22.11 -15.17
C ALA A 24 -15.04 22.32 -16.57
N LYS A 25 -14.21 22.29 -17.64
CA LYS A 25 -14.67 22.38 -19.03
C LYS A 25 -15.64 21.26 -19.41
N LYS A 26 -15.38 20.02 -18.96
CA LYS A 26 -16.26 18.86 -19.24
C LYS A 26 -17.67 19.06 -18.68
N VAL A 27 -17.80 19.76 -17.56
CA VAL A 27 -19.08 20.03 -16.87
C VAL A 27 -19.63 21.42 -17.23
N GLY A 28 -18.94 22.18 -18.10
CA GLY A 28 -19.38 23.52 -18.51
C GLY A 28 -19.25 24.60 -17.43
N LEU A 29 -18.43 24.38 -16.40
CA LEU A 29 -18.24 25.31 -15.28
C LEU A 29 -16.90 26.04 -15.36
N THR A 30 -16.82 27.21 -14.73
CA THR A 30 -15.52 27.83 -14.43
C THR A 30 -14.76 26.96 -13.42
N VAL A 31 -13.43 27.03 -13.38
CA VAL A 31 -12.64 26.29 -12.39
C VAL A 31 -13.07 26.63 -10.96
N SER A 32 -13.35 27.92 -10.70
CA SER A 32 -13.80 28.38 -9.38
C SER A 32 -15.17 27.83 -9.00
N ASP A 33 -16.12 27.75 -9.94
CA ASP A 33 -17.44 27.20 -9.66
C ASP A 33 -17.41 25.67 -9.54
N PHE A 34 -16.59 25.00 -10.36
CA PHE A 34 -16.35 23.57 -10.25
C PHE A 34 -15.77 23.19 -8.90
N VAL A 35 -14.71 23.87 -8.45
CA VAL A 35 -14.07 23.62 -7.14
C VAL A 35 -15.03 23.93 -6.01
N ARG A 36 -15.76 25.06 -6.07
CA ARG A 36 -16.72 25.44 -5.02
C ARG A 36 -17.91 24.48 -4.94
N SER A 37 -18.44 24.04 -6.08
CA SER A 37 -19.52 23.06 -6.12
C SER A 37 -19.04 21.70 -5.60
N SER A 38 -17.83 21.29 -5.97
CA SER A 38 -17.26 20.00 -5.56
C SER A 38 -16.80 19.97 -4.09
N LEU A 39 -16.36 21.09 -3.52
CA LEU A 39 -15.82 21.12 -2.15
C LEU A 39 -16.85 21.56 -1.09
N ILE A 40 -17.85 22.36 -1.46
CA ILE A 40 -18.82 22.92 -0.50
C ILE A 40 -20.20 22.27 -0.65
N HIS A 41 -20.60 21.92 -1.87
CA HIS A 41 -21.98 21.48 -2.16
C HIS A 41 -22.10 20.02 -2.57
N SER A 42 -20.96 19.31 -2.69
CA SER A 42 -20.95 17.89 -2.98
C SER A 42 -20.67 17.14 -1.69
N ASP A 43 -21.66 16.40 -1.21
CA ASP A 43 -21.52 15.50 -0.04
C ASP A 43 -20.63 14.29 -0.35
N ASN A 44 -20.36 14.03 -1.64
CA ASN A 44 -19.57 12.91 -2.13
C ASN A 44 -18.08 13.23 -2.30
N LEU A 45 -17.44 13.85 -1.30
CA LEU A 45 -15.97 13.89 -1.24
C LEU A 45 -15.47 12.54 -0.72
N THR A 46 -15.32 11.56 -1.60
CA THR A 46 -14.71 10.28 -1.24
C THR A 46 -13.20 10.48 -1.05
N ILE A 47 -12.80 10.86 0.17
CA ILE A 47 -11.40 10.78 0.58
C ILE A 47 -11.17 9.32 0.97
N ASN A 48 -10.56 8.56 0.06
CA ASN A 48 -10.16 7.18 0.32
C ASN A 48 -8.95 7.20 1.26
N VAL A 49 -9.21 7.12 2.57
CA VAL A 49 -8.16 6.90 3.58
C VAL A 49 -7.87 5.41 3.60
N ILE A 50 -6.66 5.03 3.20
CA ILE A 50 -6.20 3.65 3.31
C ILE A 50 -5.60 3.47 4.71
N ASP A 51 -6.22 2.62 5.52
CA ASP A 51 -5.66 2.19 6.79
C ASP A 51 -4.44 1.30 6.54
N THR A 52 -3.25 1.83 6.83
CA THR A 52 -1.97 1.12 6.65
C THR A 52 -1.57 0.31 7.88
N SER A 53 -2.34 0.32 8.98
CA SER A 53 -2.00 -0.42 10.20
C SER A 53 -1.95 -1.93 9.97
N VAL A 54 -2.79 -2.44 9.06
CA VAL A 54 -2.80 -3.85 8.63
C VAL A 54 -1.49 -4.18 7.92
N LEU A 55 -1.01 -3.31 7.02
CA LEU A 55 0.26 -3.52 6.32
C LEU A 55 1.45 -3.57 7.28
N SER A 56 1.49 -2.67 8.26
CA SER A 56 2.55 -2.64 9.27
C SER A 56 2.59 -3.91 10.13
N LYS A 57 1.42 -4.45 10.50
CA LYS A 57 1.33 -5.72 11.25
C LYS A 57 1.81 -6.90 10.41
N THR A 58 1.39 -6.95 9.14
CA THR A 58 1.81 -8.00 8.21
C THR A 58 3.33 -7.97 7.98
N LEU A 59 3.92 -6.78 7.81
CA LEU A 59 5.37 -6.63 7.65
C LEU A 59 6.14 -7.11 8.89
N PHE A 60 5.63 -6.80 10.08
CA PHE A 60 6.23 -7.23 11.34
C PHE A 60 6.22 -8.76 11.52
N GLU A 61 5.10 -9.41 11.22
CA GLU A 61 5.03 -10.88 11.26
C GLU A 61 5.94 -11.51 10.19
N LEU A 62 5.95 -10.96 8.96
CA LEU A 62 6.87 -11.42 7.90
C LEU A 62 8.34 -11.35 8.35
N HIS A 63 8.73 -10.30 9.06
CA HIS A 63 10.09 -10.17 9.60
C HIS A 63 10.43 -11.26 10.61
N LYS A 64 9.52 -11.57 11.56
CA LYS A 64 9.71 -12.70 12.49
C LYS A 64 9.88 -14.02 11.77
N HIS A 65 9.08 -14.26 10.73
CA HIS A 65 9.17 -15.47 9.92
C HIS A 65 10.51 -15.58 9.20
N GLY A 66 11.01 -14.47 8.62
CA GLY A 66 12.36 -14.40 8.06
C GLY A 66 13.46 -14.74 9.06
N VAL A 67 13.34 -14.24 10.30
CA VAL A 67 14.26 -14.57 11.39
C VAL A 67 14.21 -16.07 11.74
N ASN A 68 13.03 -16.67 11.83
CA ASN A 68 12.88 -18.10 12.13
C ASN A 68 13.49 -19.00 11.03
N LEU A 69 13.26 -18.66 9.76
CA LEU A 69 13.88 -19.37 8.63
C LEU A 69 15.40 -19.25 8.65
N ASN A 70 15.93 -18.06 8.97
CA ASN A 70 17.38 -17.87 9.06
C ASN A 70 17.99 -18.69 10.21
N GLN A 71 17.27 -18.82 11.34
CA GLN A 71 17.67 -19.69 12.44
C GLN A 71 17.64 -21.16 12.05
N LEU A 72 16.61 -21.61 11.33
CA LEU A 72 16.52 -22.99 10.82
C LEU A 72 17.67 -23.30 9.86
N MET A 73 18.00 -22.40 8.94
CA MET A 73 19.13 -22.56 8.02
C MET A 73 20.46 -22.63 8.77
N LYS A 74 20.68 -21.76 9.76
CA LYS A 74 21.88 -21.80 10.62
C LYS A 74 21.97 -23.11 11.40
N PHE A 75 20.85 -23.61 11.93
CA PHE A 75 20.78 -24.89 12.61
C PHE A 75 21.16 -26.05 11.67
N CYS A 76 20.56 -26.12 10.49
CA CYS A 76 20.90 -27.14 9.49
C CYS A 76 22.37 -27.07 9.05
N ASN A 77 22.92 -25.88 8.86
CA ASN A 77 24.34 -25.69 8.51
C ASN A 77 25.29 -26.11 9.64
N THR A 78 24.88 -25.96 10.91
CA THR A 78 25.72 -26.27 12.07
C THR A 78 25.71 -27.75 12.43
N TYR A 79 24.55 -28.41 12.33
CA TYR A 79 24.37 -29.78 12.84
C TYR A 79 24.17 -30.84 11.74
N GLY A 80 24.07 -30.44 10.47
CA GLY A 80 23.83 -31.35 9.35
C GLY A 80 22.41 -31.93 9.31
N LEU A 81 22.10 -32.67 8.23
CA LEU A 81 20.80 -33.32 8.02
C LEU A 81 20.53 -34.49 9.00
N ASP A 82 21.52 -34.95 9.75
CA ASP A 82 21.37 -36.06 10.69
C ASP A 82 20.71 -35.64 12.02
N ALA A 83 20.68 -34.35 12.33
CA ALA A 83 19.91 -33.77 13.43
C ALA A 83 18.44 -33.42 13.04
N PHE A 84 18.05 -33.77 11.80
CA PHE A 84 16.78 -33.37 11.20
C PHE A 84 15.63 -34.23 11.73
N ASN A 85 14.79 -33.66 12.58
CA ASN A 85 13.57 -34.29 13.03
C ASN A 85 12.42 -33.89 12.09
N GLU A 86 12.19 -34.70 11.04
CA GLU A 86 11.13 -34.49 10.04
C GLU A 86 9.77 -34.17 10.68
N SER A 87 9.45 -34.83 11.80
CA SER A 87 8.20 -34.65 12.55
C SER A 87 7.96 -33.24 13.08
N HIS A 88 9.00 -32.40 13.22
CA HIS A 88 8.89 -31.02 13.68
C HIS A 88 9.18 -29.99 12.58
N VAL A 89 10.09 -30.33 11.67
CA VAL A 89 10.51 -29.39 10.61
C VAL A 89 9.47 -29.29 9.50
N ILE A 90 8.88 -30.40 9.06
CA ILE A 90 7.87 -30.39 7.98
C ILE A 90 6.63 -29.58 8.39
N PRO A 91 6.02 -29.78 9.58
CA PRO A 91 4.87 -28.98 10.00
C PRO A 91 5.19 -27.48 10.13
N THR A 92 6.42 -27.14 10.57
CA THR A 92 6.86 -25.75 10.68
C THR A 92 6.94 -25.10 9.29
N LEU A 93 7.52 -25.78 8.31
CA LEU A 93 7.59 -25.30 6.92
C LEU A 93 6.21 -25.21 6.25
N GLU A 94 5.30 -26.14 6.54
CA GLU A 94 3.92 -26.08 6.03
C GLU A 94 3.14 -24.90 6.62
N ASN A 95 3.35 -24.60 7.91
CA ASN A 95 2.77 -23.43 8.56
C ASN A 95 3.31 -22.13 7.94
N GLU A 96 4.63 -22.03 7.73
CA GLU A 96 5.28 -20.90 7.05
C GLU A 96 4.72 -20.69 5.63
N ARG A 97 4.60 -21.76 4.84
CA ARG A 97 3.99 -21.72 3.50
C ARG A 97 2.55 -21.22 3.54
N THR A 98 1.78 -21.64 4.55
CA THR A 98 0.38 -21.24 4.71
C THR A 98 0.26 -19.74 5.00
N VAL A 99 1.07 -19.21 5.91
CA VAL A 99 1.10 -17.77 6.24
C VAL A 99 1.54 -16.94 5.02
N PHE A 100 2.49 -17.42 4.24
CA PHE A 100 2.92 -16.74 3.01
C PHE A 100 1.79 -16.64 1.98
N LEU A 101 1.04 -17.72 1.79
CA LEU A 101 -0.12 -17.75 0.87
C LEU A 101 -1.24 -16.82 1.34
N GLN A 102 -1.52 -16.78 2.65
CA GLN A 102 -2.49 -15.85 3.23
C GLN A 102 -2.07 -14.40 3.06
N THR A 103 -0.78 -14.10 3.26
CA THR A 103 -0.21 -12.76 3.06
C THR A 103 -0.31 -12.31 1.62
N LYS A 104 0.01 -13.19 0.66
CA LYS A 104 -0.16 -12.94 -0.77
C LYS A 104 -1.62 -12.65 -1.13
N ALA A 105 -2.56 -13.44 -0.61
CA ALA A 105 -3.99 -13.22 -0.84
C ALA A 105 -4.47 -11.86 -0.30
N ALA A 106 -4.01 -11.46 0.89
CA ALA A 106 -4.34 -10.15 1.47
C ALA A 106 -3.78 -8.99 0.63
N LEU A 107 -2.55 -9.09 0.14
CA LEU A 107 -1.93 -8.09 -0.74
C LEU A 107 -2.67 -7.96 -2.08
N LEU A 108 -3.06 -9.08 -2.69
CA LEU A 108 -3.87 -9.07 -3.91
C LEU A 108 -5.23 -8.41 -3.69
N SER A 109 -5.88 -8.66 -2.53
CA SER A 109 -7.14 -8.01 -2.18
C SER A 109 -6.98 -6.49 -2.00
N LEU A 110 -5.85 -6.05 -1.44
CA LEU A 110 -5.53 -4.63 -1.30
C LEU A 110 -5.24 -3.97 -2.66
N GLU A 111 -4.55 -4.67 -3.56
CA GLU A 111 -4.33 -4.20 -4.92
C GLU A 111 -5.66 -4.03 -5.70
N GLU A 112 -6.56 -5.00 -5.56
CA GLU A 112 -7.91 -4.96 -6.15
C GLU A 112 -8.71 -3.76 -5.65
N GLU A 113 -8.70 -3.51 -4.33
CA GLU A 113 -9.42 -2.41 -3.72
C GLU A 113 -8.80 -1.05 -4.07
N ALA A 114 -7.46 -0.97 -4.12
CA ALA A 114 -6.75 0.22 -4.60
C ALA A 114 -7.11 0.53 -6.06
N ARG A 115 -7.16 -0.48 -6.93
CA ARG A 115 -7.58 -0.35 -8.34
C ARG A 115 -9.01 0.15 -8.46
N ARG A 116 -9.94 -0.40 -7.68
CA ARG A 116 -11.35 0.04 -7.62
C ARG A 116 -11.48 1.47 -7.10
N GLY A 117 -10.64 1.87 -6.16
CA GLY A 117 -10.58 3.20 -5.57
C GLY A 117 -9.83 4.27 -6.38
N ASN A 118 -9.34 3.96 -7.59
CA ASN A 118 -8.40 4.81 -8.36
C ASN A 118 -7.15 5.24 -7.58
N VAL A 119 -6.70 4.40 -6.65
CA VAL A 119 -5.45 4.60 -5.90
C VAL A 119 -4.34 3.88 -6.66
N MET A 120 -3.37 4.65 -7.15
CA MET A 120 -2.15 4.10 -7.76
C MET A 120 -1.15 3.81 -6.65
N VAL A 121 -0.89 2.54 -6.37
CA VAL A 121 0.18 2.11 -5.46
C VAL A 121 1.47 2.05 -6.28
N ASN A 122 2.42 2.95 -6.01
CA ASN A 122 3.73 2.89 -6.65
C ASN A 122 4.58 1.84 -5.91
N LEU A 123 4.76 0.68 -6.53
CA LEU A 123 5.73 -0.33 -6.09
C LEU A 123 7.06 -0.03 -6.78
N GLU A 124 7.69 1.10 -6.45
CA GLU A 124 9.13 1.20 -6.63
C GLU A 124 9.73 0.29 -5.57
N LEU A 125 10.03 -0.95 -5.97
CA LEU A 125 10.99 -1.77 -5.25
C LEU A 125 12.27 -0.93 -5.26
N SER A 126 12.61 -0.32 -4.13
CA SER A 126 13.95 0.22 -3.94
C SER A 126 14.90 -0.95 -4.15
N ASP A 127 15.77 -0.87 -5.15
CA ASP A 127 16.83 -1.84 -5.45
C ASP A 127 17.85 -2.04 -4.30
N ASP A 128 17.57 -1.51 -3.10
CA ASP A 128 18.44 -1.51 -1.93
C ASP A 128 18.38 -2.84 -1.13
N MET A 129 18.37 -3.97 -1.82
CA MET A 129 18.54 -5.31 -1.22
C MET A 129 19.63 -6.13 -1.93
N GLU A 130 20.63 -5.47 -2.49
CA GLU A 130 21.92 -6.09 -2.77
C GLU A 130 23.01 -5.43 -1.93
N GLU A 131 23.77 -6.27 -1.23
CA GLU A 131 25.00 -6.01 -0.46
C GLU A 131 24.89 -5.96 1.07
N GLU A 132 24.74 -7.14 1.68
CA GLU A 132 25.62 -7.53 2.78
C GLU A 132 26.16 -8.94 2.50
N ASP A 133 27.36 -9.01 1.92
CA ASP A 133 28.34 -10.07 2.24
C ASP A 133 29.73 -9.67 1.71
N SER A 134 30.62 -9.29 2.63
CA SER A 134 32.08 -9.40 2.53
C SER A 134 32.66 -9.68 3.90
#